data_AF-A0A519ZHX0-F1
#
_entry.id   AF-A0A519ZHX0-F1
#
_cell.length_a   1.000
_cell.length_b   1.000
_cell.length_c   1.000
_cell.angle_alpha   90.00
_cell.angle_beta   90.00
_cell.angle_gamma   90.00
#
_symmetry.space_group_name_H-M   'P 1'
#
loop_
_entity.id
_entity.type
_entity.pdbx_description
1 polymer ?
#
loop_
_entity_poly.entity_id
_entity_poly.type
_entity_poly.pdbx_seq_one_letter_code
_entity_poly.pdbx_strand_id
1 'polypeptide(L)'
;MSTASALISDRLLDDVLAWRGQRPVPVREFLADAHALAARLPGGDWLLNLCEDRYHFAVGFAAGLLTGKVSLQPSSQSPETLQRLAADHAGTCWLSDQADAVPGLAGVQFPDLDSRPRADVNEIPRIDDERVVAILFTSGSTGLPQPHRKTWGKLVRNGRAEAAALGLLQRPHAIVGTVPVQHSYGFESTLLIALHGGCQFAAGKPFYPQDIVEAIAAVPRPRMLVTTPFHLSTLLASGLPVPPLDLVLSATAPLGPDLAHRVEAHCGAPVHEIYGSTESSALASRRTLDGAAWQPMNGVLLEQTGDTTHASGGHVEGRVPLADLIETCADGRFLLHGRHADLVNIAGKRT
;
A
#
# COMPACT_ATOMS: atom_id res chain seq x y z
N MET A 1 -6.67 4.59 -28.59
CA MET A 1 -6.61 5.90 -27.90
C MET A 1 -6.04 5.60 -26.53
N SER A 2 -4.92 6.23 -26.14
CA SER A 2 -4.39 6.06 -24.77
C SER A 2 -5.42 6.59 -23.77
N THR A 3 -5.77 5.78 -22.78
CA THR A 3 -6.65 6.18 -21.68
C THR A 3 -5.81 6.78 -20.55
N ALA A 4 -6.33 7.80 -19.87
CA ALA A 4 -5.62 8.44 -18.77
C ALA A 4 -6.55 8.63 -17.58
N SER A 5 -6.11 8.22 -16.40
CA SER A 5 -6.84 8.34 -15.14
C SER A 5 -6.30 9.49 -14.29
N ALA A 6 -7.18 10.12 -13.49
CA ALA A 6 -6.79 11.18 -12.57
C ALA A 6 -5.84 10.65 -11.48
N LEU A 7 -4.87 11.47 -11.06
CA LEU A 7 -3.92 11.19 -9.97
C LEU A 7 -4.67 10.83 -8.67
N ILE A 8 -5.79 11.52 -8.44
CA ILE A 8 -6.72 11.28 -7.33
C ILE A 8 -8.11 11.14 -7.94
N SER A 9 -8.81 10.04 -7.68
CA SER A 9 -10.13 9.76 -8.23
C SER A 9 -11.25 10.30 -7.34
N ASP A 10 -12.36 10.72 -7.97
CA ASP A 10 -13.64 10.99 -7.31
C ASP A 10 -13.57 11.97 -6.12
N ARG A 11 -12.69 12.98 -6.22
CA ARG A 11 -12.52 14.06 -5.24
C ARG A 11 -12.49 15.44 -5.89
N LEU A 12 -12.95 16.43 -5.15
CA LEU A 12 -12.75 17.85 -5.45
C LEU A 12 -11.44 18.34 -4.82
N LEU A 13 -10.93 19.47 -5.32
CA LEU A 13 -9.68 20.06 -4.84
C LEU A 13 -9.72 20.46 -3.35
N ASP A 14 -10.88 20.82 -2.83
CA ASP A 14 -11.03 21.25 -1.43
C ASP A 14 -11.41 20.09 -0.48
N ASP A 15 -11.58 18.87 -1.01
CA ASP A 15 -11.82 17.69 -0.18
C ASP A 15 -10.54 17.32 0.59
N VAL A 16 -10.70 16.88 1.84
CA VAL A 16 -9.59 16.38 2.66
C VAL A 16 -9.08 15.05 2.09
N LEU A 17 -7.77 14.98 1.85
CA LEU A 17 -7.07 13.78 1.40
C LEU A 17 -6.24 13.14 2.52
N ALA A 18 -5.57 13.97 3.32
CA ALA A 18 -4.65 13.48 4.35
C ALA A 18 -4.81 14.23 5.67
N TRP A 19 -4.25 13.66 6.74
CA TRP A 19 -4.21 14.23 8.08
C TRP A 19 -2.77 14.29 8.58
N ARG A 20 -2.22 15.49 8.80
CA ARG A 20 -0.91 15.70 9.45
C ARG A 20 -1.15 15.97 10.93
N GLY A 21 -1.17 14.90 11.74
CA GLY A 21 -1.75 14.95 13.09
C GLY A 21 -3.25 15.24 13.00
N GLN A 22 -3.74 16.24 13.73
CA GLN A 22 -5.14 16.69 13.64
C GLN A 22 -5.41 17.69 12.50
N ARG A 23 -4.38 18.08 11.73
CA ARG A 23 -4.53 19.07 10.67
C ARG A 23 -5.01 18.39 9.38
N PRO A 24 -6.20 18.73 8.84
CA PRO A 24 -6.62 18.23 7.55
C PRO A 24 -5.77 18.86 6.44
N VAL A 25 -5.47 18.07 5.42
CA VAL A 25 -4.78 18.50 4.20
C VAL A 25 -5.70 18.27 3.01
N PRO A 26 -6.18 19.34 2.34
CA PRO A 26 -7.01 19.21 1.15
C PRO A 26 -6.20 18.73 -0.06
N VAL A 27 -6.88 18.15 -1.05
CA VAL A 27 -6.28 17.71 -2.33
C VAL A 27 -5.46 18.82 -2.98
N ARG A 28 -5.95 20.07 -2.98
CA ARG A 28 -5.27 21.24 -3.53
C ARG A 28 -3.91 21.49 -2.90
N GLU A 29 -3.84 21.37 -1.57
CA GLU A 29 -2.59 21.55 -0.83
C GLU A 29 -1.62 20.41 -1.13
N PHE A 30 -2.10 19.16 -1.11
CA PHE A 30 -1.29 17.99 -1.48
C PHE A 30 -0.69 18.11 -2.89
N LEU A 31 -1.48 18.55 -3.87
CA LEU A 31 -1.02 18.75 -5.24
C LEU A 31 -0.03 19.92 -5.35
N ALA A 32 -0.27 21.01 -4.62
CA ALA A 32 0.67 22.13 -4.57
C ALA A 32 2.03 21.71 -3.98
N ASP A 33 2.01 20.88 -2.92
CA ASP A 33 3.19 20.27 -2.32
C ASP A 33 3.92 19.36 -3.33
N ALA A 34 3.17 18.54 -4.08
CA ALA A 34 3.72 17.68 -5.13
C ALA A 34 4.38 18.48 -6.26
N HIS A 35 3.78 19.60 -6.70
CA HIS A 35 4.38 20.50 -7.69
C HIS A 35 5.64 21.20 -7.15
N ALA A 36 5.60 21.67 -5.90
CA ALA A 36 6.75 22.31 -5.27
C ALA A 36 7.93 21.34 -5.10
N LEU A 37 7.66 20.06 -4.78
CA LEU A 37 8.68 19.03 -4.73
C LEU A 37 9.17 18.62 -6.13
N ALA A 38 8.26 18.48 -7.10
CA ALA A 38 8.59 18.15 -8.49
C ALA A 38 9.63 19.11 -9.09
N ALA A 39 9.52 20.41 -8.82
CA ALA A 39 10.47 21.43 -9.27
C ALA A 39 11.89 21.28 -8.68
N ARG A 40 12.06 20.45 -7.64
CA ARG A 40 13.33 20.23 -6.94
C ARG A 40 13.94 18.87 -7.22
N LEU A 41 13.15 17.90 -7.68
CA LEU A 41 13.66 16.57 -7.96
C LEU A 41 14.76 16.68 -9.04
N PRO A 42 15.93 16.02 -8.86
CA PRO A 42 16.95 15.97 -9.89
C PRO A 42 16.41 15.38 -11.19
N GLY A 43 17.10 15.62 -12.31
CA GLY A 43 16.76 14.98 -13.58
C GLY A 43 16.86 13.44 -13.53
N GLY A 44 16.43 12.79 -14.62
CA GLY A 44 16.45 11.32 -14.77
C GLY A 44 15.07 10.68 -14.62
N ASP A 45 14.99 9.37 -14.83
CA ASP A 45 13.72 8.65 -14.99
C ASP A 45 13.29 7.87 -13.75
N TRP A 46 14.14 7.77 -12.72
CA TRP A 46 13.94 6.86 -11.60
C TRP A 46 14.00 7.58 -10.26
N LEU A 47 13.09 7.23 -9.36
CA LEU A 47 12.99 7.78 -8.01
C LEU A 47 13.03 6.67 -6.96
N LEU A 48 14.04 6.68 -6.11
CA LEU A 48 14.06 5.97 -4.82
C LEU A 48 13.40 6.87 -3.77
N ASN A 49 12.12 6.62 -3.49
CA ASN A 49 11.38 7.33 -2.45
C ASN A 49 11.52 6.59 -1.11
N LEU A 50 12.40 7.11 -0.25
CA LEU A 50 12.79 6.55 1.04
C LEU A 50 12.05 7.20 2.21
N CYS A 51 11.13 8.15 1.97
CA CYS A 51 10.38 8.81 3.03
C CYS A 51 9.62 7.82 3.91
N GLU A 52 9.79 7.93 5.22
CA GLU A 52 9.08 7.10 6.20
C GLU A 52 7.71 7.65 6.56
N ASP A 53 7.56 8.98 6.57
CA ASP A 53 6.27 9.62 6.72
C ASP A 53 5.42 9.40 5.46
N ARG A 54 4.20 8.92 5.66
CA ARG A 54 3.29 8.56 4.56
C ARG A 54 2.87 9.75 3.72
N TYR A 55 2.72 10.93 4.32
CA TYR A 55 2.41 12.15 3.57
C TYR A 55 3.61 12.55 2.70
N HIS A 56 4.82 12.53 3.25
CA HIS A 56 6.03 12.81 2.47
C HIS A 56 6.22 11.82 1.33
N PHE A 57 6.00 10.53 1.59
CA PHE A 57 6.05 9.50 0.55
C PHE A 57 5.00 9.77 -0.54
N ALA A 58 3.74 10.06 -0.16
CA ALA A 58 2.67 10.35 -1.11
C ALA A 58 2.97 11.57 -2.00
N VAL A 59 3.48 12.65 -1.40
CA VAL A 59 3.91 13.86 -2.11
C VAL A 59 5.08 13.54 -3.04
N GLY A 60 6.06 12.75 -2.58
CA GLY A 60 7.17 12.25 -3.39
C GLY A 60 6.75 11.40 -4.58
N PHE A 61 5.80 10.50 -4.37
CA PHE A 61 5.23 9.67 -5.42
C PHE A 61 4.51 10.52 -6.47
N ALA A 62 3.64 11.45 -6.04
CA ALA A 62 2.96 12.37 -6.93
C ALA A 62 3.93 13.29 -7.69
N ALA A 63 4.96 13.82 -7.03
CA ALA A 63 6.01 14.61 -7.68
C ALA A 63 6.79 13.79 -8.74
N GLY A 64 7.05 12.51 -8.46
CA GLY A 64 7.62 11.57 -9.43
C GLY A 64 6.71 11.38 -10.65
N LEU A 65 5.39 11.18 -10.43
CA LEU A 65 4.42 11.08 -11.52
C LEU A 65 4.42 12.34 -12.40
N LEU A 66 4.38 13.52 -11.80
CA LEU A 66 4.38 14.83 -12.47
C LEU A 66 5.66 15.08 -13.30
N THR A 67 6.79 14.48 -12.90
CA THR A 67 8.09 14.66 -13.57
C THR A 67 8.46 13.52 -14.53
N GLY A 68 7.53 12.61 -14.82
CA GLY A 68 7.83 11.51 -15.75
C GLY A 68 8.57 10.32 -15.12
N LYS A 69 8.91 10.37 -13.83
CA LYS A 69 9.69 9.34 -13.14
C LYS A 69 8.89 8.08 -12.83
N VAL A 70 9.63 6.98 -12.63
CA VAL A 70 9.15 5.70 -12.12
C VAL A 70 9.67 5.49 -10.70
N SER A 71 8.78 5.19 -9.76
CA SER A 71 9.12 4.90 -8.37
C SER A 71 9.74 3.51 -8.26
N LEU A 72 11.00 3.42 -7.82
CA LEU A 72 11.66 2.16 -7.48
C LEU A 72 11.40 1.84 -6.01
N GLN A 73 10.80 0.68 -5.72
CA GLN A 73 10.44 0.25 -4.37
C GLN A 73 11.18 -1.05 -4.03
N PRO A 74 12.38 -0.98 -3.42
CA PRO A 74 13.16 -2.15 -3.08
C PRO A 74 12.51 -2.98 -1.96
N SER A 75 12.84 -4.28 -1.92
CA SER A 75 12.46 -5.16 -0.80
C SER A 75 13.20 -4.84 0.50
N SER A 76 14.36 -4.19 0.42
CA SER A 76 15.15 -3.72 1.56
C SER A 76 15.80 -2.37 1.25
N GLN A 77 16.01 -1.55 2.28
CA GLN A 77 16.67 -0.26 2.14
C GLN A 77 18.16 -0.34 2.54
N SER A 78 18.79 -1.51 2.40
CA SER A 78 20.22 -1.63 2.71
C SER A 78 21.04 -0.82 1.70
N PRO A 79 22.18 -0.22 2.11
CA PRO A 79 23.02 0.55 1.19
C PRO A 79 23.41 -0.24 -0.06
N GLU A 80 23.70 -1.53 0.08
CA GLU A 80 24.03 -2.43 -1.03
C GLU A 80 22.86 -2.57 -2.03
N THR A 81 21.63 -2.78 -1.54
CA THR A 81 20.46 -2.88 -2.42
C THR A 81 20.17 -1.57 -3.14
N LEU A 82 20.28 -0.42 -2.45
CA LEU A 82 20.07 0.90 -3.06
C LEU A 82 21.13 1.22 -4.12
N GLN A 83 22.41 0.94 -3.84
CA GLN A 83 23.49 1.15 -4.80
C GLN A 83 23.33 0.26 -6.04
N ARG A 84 22.98 -1.01 -5.84
CA ARG A 84 22.74 -1.93 -6.94
C ARG A 84 21.58 -1.47 -7.82
N LEU A 85 20.44 -1.08 -7.23
CA LEU A 85 19.31 -0.58 -8.00
C LEU A 85 19.67 0.66 -8.81
N ALA A 86 20.44 1.58 -8.23
CA ALA A 86 20.87 2.77 -8.94
C ALA A 86 21.88 2.48 -10.06
N ALA A 87 22.69 1.44 -9.93
CA ALA A 87 23.54 0.95 -11.01
C ALA A 87 22.71 0.33 -12.16
N ASP A 88 21.68 -0.46 -11.82
CA ASP A 88 20.78 -1.09 -12.80
C ASP A 88 19.84 -0.06 -13.47
N HIS A 89 19.62 1.09 -12.83
CA HIS A 89 18.71 2.16 -13.28
C HIS A 89 19.45 3.51 -13.30
N ALA A 90 20.30 3.71 -14.30
CA ALA A 90 21.09 4.93 -14.47
C ALA A 90 20.19 6.19 -14.45
N GLY A 91 20.63 7.24 -13.75
CA GLY A 91 19.83 8.45 -13.54
C GLY A 91 18.85 8.35 -12.36
N THR A 92 19.01 7.36 -11.49
CA THR A 92 18.25 7.28 -10.23
C THR A 92 18.57 8.46 -9.31
N CYS A 93 17.51 9.09 -8.80
CA CYS A 93 17.59 10.05 -7.72
C CYS A 93 16.88 9.52 -6.46
N TRP A 94 17.29 10.02 -5.29
CA TRP A 94 16.64 9.67 -4.02
C TRP A 94 15.86 10.84 -3.42
N LEU A 95 14.83 10.50 -2.66
CA LEU A 95 14.05 11.41 -1.80
C LEU A 95 13.96 10.76 -0.43
N SER A 96 14.27 11.50 0.64
CA SER A 96 14.17 10.99 2.02
C SER A 96 13.73 12.09 2.96
N ASP A 97 12.89 11.78 3.93
CA ASP A 97 12.56 12.69 5.04
C ASP A 97 13.47 12.48 6.27
N GLN A 98 14.39 11.51 6.17
CA GLN A 98 15.49 11.33 7.12
C GLN A 98 16.74 12.07 6.62
N ALA A 99 17.73 12.23 7.50
CA ALA A 99 18.97 12.95 7.18
C ALA A 99 19.95 12.14 6.30
N ASP A 100 19.61 10.90 5.94
CA ASP A 100 20.53 9.97 5.29
C ASP A 100 20.48 10.07 3.76
N ALA A 101 21.58 10.56 3.18
CA ALA A 101 21.79 10.54 1.74
C ALA A 101 22.23 9.15 1.26
N VAL A 102 21.87 8.78 0.02
CA VAL A 102 22.46 7.61 -0.63
C VAL A 102 23.78 8.02 -1.29
N PRO A 103 24.96 7.52 -0.84
CA PRO A 103 26.24 7.96 -1.36
C PRO A 103 26.36 7.79 -2.87
N GLY A 104 26.83 8.83 -3.56
CA GLY A 104 27.04 8.81 -5.01
C GLY A 104 25.80 9.04 -5.87
N LEU A 105 24.62 9.25 -5.27
CA LEU A 105 23.38 9.55 -5.99
C LEU A 105 22.91 10.98 -5.73
N ALA A 106 22.44 11.64 -6.79
CA ALA A 106 21.73 12.90 -6.66
C ALA A 106 20.42 12.65 -5.90
N GLY A 107 20.07 13.57 -5.01
CA GLY A 107 18.81 13.45 -4.30
C GLY A 107 18.50 14.67 -3.47
N VAL A 108 17.33 14.62 -2.85
CA VAL A 108 16.76 15.75 -2.13
C VAL A 108 16.25 15.24 -0.80
N GLN A 109 16.71 15.87 0.29
CA GLN A 109 16.02 15.73 1.56
C GLN A 109 14.66 16.41 1.46
N PHE A 110 13.62 15.76 1.97
CA PHE A 110 12.26 16.24 1.92
C PHE A 110 12.21 17.64 2.53
N PRO A 111 11.81 18.66 1.75
CA PRO A 111 11.85 20.03 2.23
C PRO A 111 10.73 20.31 3.23
N ASP A 112 10.94 21.30 4.10
CA ASP A 112 9.80 21.99 4.72
C ASP A 112 9.02 22.73 3.63
N LEU A 113 7.80 22.24 3.35
CA LEU A 113 6.89 22.79 2.34
C LEU A 113 5.94 23.83 2.93
N ASP A 114 5.73 23.85 4.25
CA ASP A 114 4.80 24.79 4.90
C ASP A 114 5.33 26.23 4.85
N SER A 115 6.65 26.41 4.81
CA SER A 115 7.32 27.71 4.71
C SER A 115 7.39 28.28 3.29
N ARG A 116 6.72 27.68 2.30
CA ARG A 116 6.93 27.99 0.88
C ARG A 116 5.70 28.49 0.13
N PRO A 117 5.91 29.29 -0.94
CA PRO A 117 4.84 29.61 -1.86
C PRO A 117 4.30 28.33 -2.49
N ARG A 118 2.99 28.13 -2.37
CA ARG A 118 2.28 27.01 -3.00
C ARG A 118 1.95 27.36 -4.44
N ALA A 119 2.05 26.38 -5.33
CA ALA A 119 1.59 26.54 -6.71
C ALA A 119 0.06 26.75 -6.72
N ASP A 120 -0.43 27.52 -7.69
CA ASP A 120 -1.87 27.64 -7.93
C ASP A 120 -2.35 26.36 -8.64
N VAL A 121 -3.11 25.54 -7.92
CA VAL A 121 -3.65 24.27 -8.43
C VAL A 121 -5.14 24.44 -8.69
N ASN A 122 -5.52 24.29 -9.96
CA ASN A 122 -6.90 24.44 -10.45
C ASN A 122 -7.50 23.14 -11.02
N GLU A 123 -6.70 22.08 -11.19
CA GLU A 123 -7.17 20.78 -11.66
C GLU A 123 -6.37 19.63 -11.04
N ILE A 124 -6.97 18.43 -11.05
CA ILE A 124 -6.28 17.19 -10.66
C ILE A 124 -5.56 16.63 -11.89
N PRO A 125 -4.23 16.45 -11.87
CA PRO A 125 -3.47 15.92 -12.99
C PRO A 125 -3.97 14.54 -13.44
N ARG A 126 -3.81 14.23 -14.73
CA ARG A 126 -4.13 12.91 -15.30
C ARG A 126 -2.86 12.22 -15.78
N ILE A 127 -2.74 10.93 -15.52
CA ILE A 127 -1.60 10.10 -15.88
C ILE A 127 -2.06 9.04 -16.88
N ASP A 128 -1.27 8.78 -17.92
CA ASP A 128 -1.53 7.71 -18.89
C ASP A 128 -1.62 6.36 -18.16
N ASP A 129 -2.71 5.62 -18.40
CA ASP A 129 -3.01 4.35 -17.74
C ASP A 129 -1.97 3.28 -18.05
N GLU A 130 -1.35 3.31 -19.23
CA GLU A 130 -0.36 2.33 -19.67
C GLU A 130 1.07 2.71 -19.22
N ARG A 131 1.25 3.90 -18.64
CA ARG A 131 2.55 4.31 -18.10
C ARG A 131 2.91 3.45 -16.90
N VAL A 132 4.08 2.84 -16.95
CA VAL A 132 4.70 2.23 -15.77
C VAL A 132 5.12 3.35 -14.82
N VAL A 133 4.60 3.32 -13.60
CA VAL A 133 4.83 4.38 -12.60
C VAL A 133 5.53 3.87 -11.35
N ALA A 134 5.53 2.57 -11.12
CA ALA A 134 6.26 1.93 -10.04
C ALA A 134 6.86 0.60 -10.47
N ILE A 135 8.00 0.25 -9.89
CA ILE A 135 8.60 -1.08 -9.95
C ILE A 135 8.87 -1.52 -8.53
N LEU A 136 8.18 -2.58 -8.11
CA LEU A 136 8.37 -3.19 -6.80
C LEU A 136 9.30 -4.38 -6.94
N PHE A 137 10.27 -4.49 -6.04
CA PHE A 137 11.26 -5.57 -6.09
C PHE A 137 11.00 -6.61 -5.00
N THR A 138 11.18 -7.88 -5.35
CA THR A 138 11.12 -9.03 -4.43
C THR A 138 12.48 -9.72 -4.40
N SER A 139 12.86 -10.39 -3.31
CA SER A 139 14.22 -10.92 -3.12
C SER A 139 14.64 -12.00 -4.13
N GLY A 140 13.70 -12.59 -4.89
CA GLY A 140 13.96 -13.64 -5.89
C GLY A 140 14.50 -14.95 -5.27
N SER A 141 14.24 -16.08 -5.90
CA SER A 141 14.80 -17.38 -5.45
C SER A 141 16.31 -17.50 -5.67
N THR A 142 16.87 -16.70 -6.58
CA THR A 142 18.30 -16.64 -6.92
C THR A 142 19.06 -15.58 -6.11
N GLY A 143 18.39 -14.87 -5.19
CA GLY A 143 18.94 -13.74 -4.45
C GLY A 143 19.07 -12.44 -5.26
N LEU A 144 18.69 -12.45 -6.54
CA LEU A 144 18.62 -11.23 -7.36
C LEU A 144 17.22 -10.64 -7.26
N PRO A 145 17.09 -9.32 -6.97
CA PRO A 145 15.79 -8.67 -6.90
C PRO A 145 15.02 -8.80 -8.22
N GLN A 146 13.80 -9.34 -8.18
CA GLN A 146 12.94 -9.47 -9.37
C GLN A 146 12.02 -8.23 -9.49
N PRO A 147 12.03 -7.52 -10.63
CA PRO A 147 11.23 -6.31 -10.84
C PRO A 147 9.79 -6.65 -11.22
N HIS A 148 8.83 -6.05 -10.51
CA HIS A 148 7.40 -6.14 -10.79
C HIS A 148 6.87 -4.77 -11.19
N ARG A 149 6.71 -4.55 -12.50
CA ARG A 149 6.24 -3.30 -13.09
C ARG A 149 4.76 -3.10 -12.79
N LYS A 150 4.38 -1.89 -12.41
CA LYS A 150 2.99 -1.49 -12.16
C LYS A 150 2.63 -0.29 -13.03
N THR A 151 1.60 -0.47 -13.85
CA THR A 151 1.01 0.56 -14.70
C THR A 151 0.00 1.39 -13.91
N TRP A 152 -0.15 2.67 -14.24
CA TRP A 152 -1.05 3.56 -13.52
C TRP A 152 -2.49 3.07 -13.51
N GLY A 153 -3.02 2.64 -14.65
CA GLY A 153 -4.40 2.18 -14.76
C GLY A 153 -4.67 0.92 -13.93
N LYS A 154 -3.67 0.04 -13.76
CA LYS A 154 -3.78 -1.14 -12.89
C LYS A 154 -3.73 -0.74 -11.40
N LEU A 155 -2.89 0.22 -11.01
CA LEU A 155 -2.88 0.75 -9.64
C LEU A 155 -4.20 1.45 -9.26
N VAL A 156 -4.77 2.24 -10.19
CA VAL A 156 -6.10 2.86 -10.01
C VAL A 156 -7.17 1.77 -9.79
N ARG A 157 -7.18 0.74 -10.64
CA ARG A 157 -8.11 -0.39 -10.49
C ARG A 157 -7.90 -1.14 -9.17
N ASN A 158 -6.65 -1.33 -8.73
CA ASN A 158 -6.32 -2.01 -7.48
C ASN A 158 -6.91 -1.27 -6.27
N GLY A 159 -6.60 0.03 -6.13
CA GLY A 159 -7.13 0.84 -5.03
C GLY A 159 -8.67 0.87 -5.01
N ARG A 160 -9.32 0.96 -6.19
CA ARG A 160 -10.79 0.90 -6.29
C ARG A 160 -11.35 -0.47 -5.93
N ALA A 161 -10.73 -1.55 -6.38
CA ALA A 161 -11.20 -2.91 -6.17
C ALA A 161 -11.08 -3.32 -4.69
N GLU A 162 -9.98 -2.95 -4.03
CA GLU A 162 -9.80 -3.16 -2.59
C GLU A 162 -10.79 -2.32 -1.77
N ALA A 163 -10.94 -1.04 -2.12
CA ALA A 163 -11.93 -0.18 -1.48
C ALA A 163 -13.36 -0.72 -1.62
N ALA A 164 -13.72 -1.26 -2.79
CA ALA A 164 -15.03 -1.88 -3.01
C ALA A 164 -15.20 -3.13 -2.14
N ALA A 165 -14.19 -4.01 -2.09
CA ALA A 165 -14.24 -5.24 -1.31
C ALA A 165 -14.41 -4.98 0.20
N LEU A 166 -13.90 -3.85 0.68
CA LEU A 166 -13.99 -3.42 2.09
C LEU A 166 -15.17 -2.48 2.37
N GLY A 167 -16.04 -2.21 1.39
CA GLY A 167 -17.20 -1.30 1.54
C GLY A 167 -16.84 0.19 1.68
N LEU A 168 -15.60 0.56 1.36
CA LEU A 168 -15.07 1.91 1.53
C LEU A 168 -15.58 2.89 0.47
N LEU A 169 -16.00 2.41 -0.70
CA LEU A 169 -16.61 3.26 -1.73
C LEU A 169 -17.94 3.89 -1.27
N GLN A 170 -18.69 3.19 -0.42
CA GLN A 170 -19.98 3.67 0.11
C GLN A 170 -19.79 4.50 1.37
N ARG A 171 -18.81 4.14 2.20
CA ARG A 171 -18.49 4.82 3.45
C ARG A 171 -16.97 4.97 3.56
N PRO A 172 -16.36 6.02 2.99
CA PRO A 172 -14.91 6.20 3.04
C PRO A 172 -14.42 6.45 4.46
N HIS A 173 -13.25 5.88 4.81
CA HIS A 173 -12.68 5.95 6.15
C HIS A 173 -11.42 6.83 6.19
N ALA A 174 -11.07 7.34 7.36
CA ALA A 174 -9.74 7.84 7.65
C ALA A 174 -8.83 6.66 8.05
N ILE A 175 -7.81 6.42 7.23
CA ILE A 175 -6.89 5.29 7.34
C ILE A 175 -5.72 5.66 8.24
N VAL A 176 -5.45 4.83 9.25
CA VAL A 176 -4.21 4.84 10.04
C VAL A 176 -3.44 3.57 9.72
N GLY A 177 -2.20 3.70 9.26
CA GLY A 177 -1.37 2.56 8.85
C GLY A 177 -0.16 2.39 9.75
N THR A 178 0.00 1.21 10.36
CA THR A 178 1.23 0.85 11.11
C THR A 178 2.31 0.26 10.20
N VAL A 179 1.96 -0.05 8.96
CA VAL A 179 2.84 -0.66 7.96
C VAL A 179 3.60 0.40 7.16
N PRO A 180 4.86 0.13 6.77
CA PRO A 180 5.61 1.02 5.90
C PRO A 180 4.92 1.17 4.53
N VAL A 181 4.72 2.41 4.08
CA VAL A 181 4.07 2.71 2.81
C VAL A 181 4.92 2.31 1.60
N GLN A 182 6.23 2.12 1.78
CA GLN A 182 7.15 1.74 0.72
C GLN A 182 7.05 0.25 0.34
N HIS A 183 6.36 -0.57 1.14
CA HIS A 183 6.09 -1.97 0.84
C HIS A 183 4.73 -2.13 0.17
N SER A 184 4.55 -3.17 -0.65
CA SER A 184 3.32 -3.42 -1.43
C SER A 184 2.05 -3.28 -0.59
N TYR A 185 1.97 -3.91 0.59
CA TYR A 185 0.79 -3.82 1.44
C TYR A 185 0.50 -2.38 1.92
N GLY A 186 1.52 -1.63 2.37
CA GLY A 186 1.32 -0.24 2.77
C GLY A 186 1.00 0.67 1.60
N PHE A 187 1.65 0.45 0.45
CA PHE A 187 1.41 1.19 -0.78
C PHE A 187 -0.05 1.02 -1.25
N GLU A 188 -0.51 -0.23 -1.36
CA GLU A 188 -1.85 -0.56 -1.86
C GLU A 188 -2.94 -0.21 -0.84
N SER A 189 -2.87 -0.80 0.36
CA SER A 189 -3.95 -0.73 1.35
C SER A 189 -3.97 0.55 2.19
N THR A 190 -3.03 1.49 1.97
CA THR A 190 -3.12 2.84 2.55
C THR A 190 -3.16 3.92 1.48
N LEU A 191 -2.14 4.01 0.62
CA LEU A 191 -2.01 5.10 -0.33
C LEU A 191 -2.98 4.94 -1.50
N LEU A 192 -3.03 3.79 -2.18
CA LEU A 192 -3.91 3.63 -3.35
C LEU A 192 -5.39 3.64 -2.97
N ILE A 193 -5.78 3.06 -1.82
CA ILE A 193 -7.14 3.21 -1.29
C ILE A 193 -7.47 4.68 -1.01
N ALA A 194 -6.53 5.49 -0.50
CA ALA A 194 -6.81 6.90 -0.27
C ALA A 194 -6.93 7.71 -1.57
N LEU A 195 -6.07 7.42 -2.56
CA LEU A 195 -6.08 8.09 -3.86
C LEU A 195 -7.30 7.71 -4.71
N HIS A 196 -7.78 6.45 -4.61
CA HIS A 196 -8.77 5.92 -5.55
C HIS A 196 -10.03 5.32 -4.92
N GLY A 197 -10.03 5.07 -3.61
CA GLY A 197 -11.16 4.52 -2.86
C GLY A 197 -11.99 5.57 -2.10
N GLY A 198 -11.68 6.86 -2.24
CA GLY A 198 -12.36 7.96 -1.55
C GLY A 198 -11.95 8.12 -0.07
N CYS A 199 -11.02 7.32 0.43
CA CYS A 199 -10.55 7.36 1.82
C CYS A 199 -9.54 8.48 2.08
N GLN A 200 -9.44 8.90 3.34
CA GLN A 200 -8.39 9.80 3.80
C GLN A 200 -7.26 8.98 4.44
N PHE A 201 -6.06 9.52 4.57
CA PHE A 201 -4.97 8.82 5.28
C PHE A 201 -4.27 9.72 6.31
N ALA A 202 -3.89 9.13 7.45
CA ALA A 202 -3.01 9.76 8.42
C ALA A 202 -1.55 9.74 7.94
N ALA A 203 -0.84 10.84 8.20
CA ALA A 203 0.61 10.92 8.09
C ALA A 203 1.29 10.03 9.14
N GLY A 204 2.62 9.90 9.04
CA GLY A 204 3.44 9.10 9.97
C GLY A 204 3.31 7.58 9.80
N LYS A 205 4.02 6.83 10.62
CA LYS A 205 4.01 5.36 10.66
C LYS A 205 4.09 4.93 12.14
N PRO A 206 2.96 5.00 12.89
CA PRO A 206 2.96 4.66 14.30
C PRO A 206 3.38 3.19 14.48
N PHE A 207 4.26 2.96 15.46
CA PHE A 207 4.85 1.64 15.70
C PHE A 207 4.50 1.10 17.08
N TYR A 208 4.65 1.93 18.13
CA TYR A 208 4.33 1.49 19.49
C TYR A 208 2.83 1.63 19.79
N PRO A 209 2.26 0.83 20.71
CA PRO A 209 0.83 0.86 21.03
C PRO A 209 0.28 2.26 21.36
N GLN A 210 1.04 3.06 22.11
CA GLN A 210 0.65 4.43 22.45
C GLN A 210 0.56 5.32 21.19
N ASP A 211 1.57 5.27 20.32
CA ASP A 211 1.57 6.01 19.05
C ASP A 211 0.39 5.61 18.16
N ILE A 212 0.03 4.32 18.15
CA ILE A 212 -1.11 3.81 17.38
C ILE A 212 -2.41 4.40 17.92
N VAL A 213 -2.61 4.39 19.24
CA VAL A 213 -3.79 4.97 19.90
C VAL A 213 -3.90 6.47 19.60
N GLU A 214 -2.79 7.20 19.70
CA GLU A 214 -2.74 8.64 19.42
C GLU A 214 -3.05 8.95 17.95
N ALA A 215 -2.48 8.17 17.02
CA ALA A 215 -2.76 8.32 15.59
C ALA A 215 -4.23 8.05 15.24
N ILE A 216 -4.85 7.02 15.84
CA ILE A 216 -6.29 6.73 15.69
C ILE A 216 -7.13 7.89 16.25
N ALA A 217 -6.75 8.45 17.40
CA ALA A 217 -7.48 9.55 18.03
C ALA A 217 -7.40 10.85 17.20
N ALA A 218 -6.30 11.05 16.48
CA ALA A 218 -6.03 12.27 15.71
C ALA A 218 -6.87 12.42 14.43
N VAL A 219 -7.53 11.36 13.96
CA VAL A 219 -8.34 11.35 12.74
C VAL A 219 -9.85 11.25 13.02
N PRO A 220 -10.73 11.80 12.15
CA PRO A 220 -12.18 11.70 12.32
C PRO A 220 -12.69 10.28 12.06
N ARG A 221 -13.91 10.00 12.53
CA ARG A 221 -14.66 8.80 12.13
C ARG A 221 -15.32 8.99 10.76
N PRO A 222 -15.53 7.90 9.99
CA PRO A 222 -15.20 6.51 10.33
C PRO A 222 -13.71 6.19 10.18
N ARG A 223 -13.17 5.31 11.04
CA ARG A 223 -11.73 5.01 11.14
C ARG A 223 -11.38 3.60 10.71
N MET A 224 -10.31 3.47 9.94
CA MET A 224 -9.76 2.18 9.52
C MET A 224 -8.32 2.04 10.01
N LEU A 225 -8.00 0.93 10.68
CA LEU A 225 -6.62 0.58 11.04
C LEU A 225 -6.07 -0.46 10.05
N VAL A 226 -4.99 -0.13 9.35
CA VAL A 226 -4.27 -1.02 8.43
C VAL A 226 -2.99 -1.49 9.13
N THR A 227 -2.90 -2.78 9.45
CA THR A 227 -1.92 -3.27 10.43
C THR A 227 -1.56 -4.75 10.24
N THR A 228 -0.84 -5.34 11.20
CA THR A 228 -0.38 -6.73 11.16
C THR A 228 -0.80 -7.48 12.43
N PRO A 229 -0.85 -8.83 12.42
CA PRO A 229 -1.16 -9.61 13.62
C PRO A 229 -0.21 -9.31 14.80
N PHE A 230 1.06 -8.98 14.51
CA PHE A 230 2.03 -8.56 15.52
C PHE A 230 1.60 -7.27 16.24
N HIS A 231 1.25 -6.22 15.50
CA HIS A 231 0.80 -4.96 16.09
C HIS A 231 -0.53 -5.13 16.81
N LEU A 232 -1.46 -5.91 16.28
CA LEU A 232 -2.74 -6.22 16.95
C LEU A 232 -2.51 -6.92 18.30
N SER A 233 -1.63 -7.91 18.34
CA SER A 233 -1.27 -8.62 19.58
C SER A 233 -0.64 -7.67 20.59
N THR A 234 0.27 -6.82 20.14
CA THR A 234 0.97 -5.85 20.99
C THR A 234 0.01 -4.77 21.52
N LEU A 235 -0.91 -4.29 20.69
CA LEU A 235 -1.93 -3.31 21.07
C LEU A 235 -2.86 -3.89 22.14
N LEU A 236 -3.35 -5.13 21.96
CA LEU A 236 -4.16 -5.80 22.98
C LEU A 236 -3.39 -6.04 24.28
N ALA A 237 -2.12 -6.47 24.19
CA ALA A 237 -1.29 -6.72 25.36
C ALA A 237 -0.97 -5.45 26.16
N SER A 238 -0.98 -4.29 25.51
CA SER A 238 -0.72 -3.00 26.17
C SER A 238 -1.81 -2.59 27.17
N GLY A 239 -3.03 -3.13 27.03
CA GLY A 239 -4.18 -2.73 27.86
C GLY A 239 -4.64 -1.28 27.66
N LEU A 240 -4.09 -0.57 26.68
CA LEU A 240 -4.46 0.83 26.40
C LEU A 240 -5.90 0.91 25.87
N PRO A 241 -6.65 1.96 26.25
CA PRO A 241 -7.95 2.23 25.65
C PRO A 241 -7.77 2.64 24.19
N VAL A 242 -8.28 1.82 23.27
CA VAL A 242 -8.23 2.10 21.83
C VAL A 242 -9.46 2.92 21.44
N PRO A 243 -9.30 4.08 20.76
CA PRO A 243 -10.46 4.83 20.29
C PRO A 243 -11.28 3.98 19.31
N PRO A 244 -12.62 4.12 19.27
CA PRO A 244 -13.46 3.28 18.43
C PRO A 244 -13.01 3.28 16.97
N LEU A 245 -12.84 2.08 16.43
CA LEU A 245 -12.58 1.82 15.03
C LEU A 245 -13.90 1.47 14.32
N ASP A 246 -13.92 1.60 12.99
CA ASP A 246 -15.03 1.17 12.15
C ASP A 246 -14.63 -0.02 11.26
N LEU A 247 -13.32 -0.20 11.02
CA LEU A 247 -12.76 -1.33 10.29
C LEU A 247 -11.30 -1.60 10.72
N VAL A 248 -10.89 -2.86 10.75
CA VAL A 248 -9.48 -3.26 10.85
C VAL A 248 -9.13 -4.11 9.64
N LEU A 249 -8.01 -3.82 9.01
CA LEU A 249 -7.41 -4.63 7.96
C LEU A 249 -6.07 -5.17 8.43
N SER A 250 -5.90 -6.48 8.34
CA SER A 250 -4.69 -7.19 8.72
C SER A 250 -4.10 -7.95 7.55
N ALA A 251 -2.77 -7.96 7.43
CA ALA A 251 -2.07 -8.75 6.43
C ALA A 251 -0.69 -9.18 6.93
N THR A 252 0.15 -9.69 6.03
CA THR A 252 1.57 -10.07 6.22
C THR A 252 1.84 -11.34 7.02
N ALA A 253 0.89 -11.80 7.82
CA ALA A 253 0.91 -13.10 8.49
C ALA A 253 -0.52 -13.61 8.70
N PRO A 254 -0.74 -14.93 8.83
CA PRO A 254 -2.06 -15.48 9.13
C PRO A 254 -2.63 -14.90 10.43
N LEU A 255 -3.90 -14.47 10.40
CA LEU A 255 -4.62 -14.06 11.60
C LEU A 255 -5.42 -15.22 12.18
N GLY A 256 -5.06 -15.66 13.40
CA GLY A 256 -5.82 -16.70 14.10
C GLY A 256 -7.20 -16.20 14.57
N PRO A 257 -8.24 -17.07 14.59
CA PRO A 257 -9.60 -16.68 14.96
C PRO A 257 -9.71 -16.15 16.40
N ASP A 258 -8.88 -16.63 17.32
CA ASP A 258 -8.85 -16.15 18.71
C ASP A 258 -8.36 -14.69 18.80
N LEU A 259 -7.32 -14.35 18.03
CA LEU A 259 -6.82 -12.98 17.97
C LEU A 259 -7.85 -12.07 17.31
N ALA A 260 -8.47 -12.51 16.20
CA ALA A 260 -9.53 -11.76 15.53
C ALA A 260 -10.71 -11.46 16.48
N HIS A 261 -11.22 -12.46 17.20
CA HIS A 261 -12.30 -12.26 18.19
C HIS A 261 -11.93 -11.23 19.25
N ARG A 262 -10.72 -11.31 19.81
CA ARG A 262 -10.26 -10.37 20.84
C ARG A 262 -10.13 -8.95 20.29
N VAL A 263 -9.64 -8.79 19.06
CA VAL A 263 -9.55 -7.48 18.40
C VAL A 263 -10.93 -6.92 18.12
N GLU A 264 -11.87 -7.70 17.56
CA GLU A 264 -13.23 -7.22 17.30
C GLU A 264 -13.93 -6.79 18.60
N ALA A 265 -13.77 -7.57 19.68
CA ALA A 265 -14.32 -7.23 21.00
C ALA A 265 -13.69 -5.97 21.62
N HIS A 266 -12.37 -5.78 21.48
CA HIS A 266 -11.67 -4.63 22.05
C HIS A 266 -11.91 -3.33 21.25
N CYS A 267 -11.91 -3.43 19.92
CA CYS A 267 -12.00 -2.27 19.03
C CYS A 267 -13.44 -1.94 18.61
N GLY A 268 -14.38 -2.87 18.75
CA GLY A 268 -15.77 -2.72 18.32
C GLY A 268 -15.94 -2.67 16.79
N ALA A 269 -15.02 -3.27 16.04
CA ALA A 269 -14.95 -3.18 14.57
C ALA A 269 -14.62 -4.55 13.96
N PRO A 270 -15.15 -4.87 12.76
CA PRO A 270 -14.81 -6.12 12.07
C PRO A 270 -13.34 -6.14 11.64
N VAL A 271 -12.72 -7.32 11.71
CA VAL A 271 -11.35 -7.53 11.25
C VAL A 271 -11.35 -8.30 9.94
N HIS A 272 -10.87 -7.65 8.89
CA HIS A 272 -10.65 -8.25 7.59
C HIS A 272 -9.18 -8.59 7.39
N GLU A 273 -8.94 -9.62 6.58
CA GLU A 273 -7.64 -9.92 6.03
C GLU A 273 -7.62 -9.63 4.53
N ILE A 274 -6.42 -9.34 4.00
CA ILE A 274 -6.17 -9.29 2.56
C ILE A 274 -5.15 -10.36 2.17
N TYR A 275 -5.39 -11.00 1.04
CA TYR A 275 -4.51 -11.98 0.41
C TYR A 275 -3.99 -11.41 -0.90
N GLY A 276 -2.69 -11.54 -1.13
CA GLY A 276 -2.01 -11.07 -2.33
C GLY A 276 -0.50 -11.12 -2.14
N SER A 277 0.21 -10.71 -3.19
CA SER A 277 1.67 -10.62 -3.18
C SER A 277 2.12 -9.37 -3.94
N THR A 278 3.43 -9.09 -3.95
CA THR A 278 3.96 -7.98 -4.77
C THR A 278 3.68 -8.19 -6.26
N GLU A 279 3.74 -9.44 -6.73
CA GLU A 279 3.49 -9.86 -8.10
C GLU A 279 2.02 -9.66 -8.49
N SER A 280 1.12 -10.13 -7.63
CA SER A 280 -0.31 -10.20 -7.91
C SER A 280 -1.11 -8.98 -7.45
N SER A 281 -0.50 -8.11 -6.62
CA SER A 281 -1.19 -7.12 -5.79
C SER A 281 -2.24 -7.78 -4.87
N ALA A 282 -2.97 -7.00 -4.09
CA ALA A 282 -4.05 -7.50 -3.26
C ALA A 282 -5.12 -8.18 -4.14
N LEU A 283 -5.35 -9.48 -3.99
CA LEU A 283 -6.23 -10.29 -4.85
C LEU A 283 -7.60 -10.56 -4.24
N ALA A 284 -7.66 -10.71 -2.92
CA ALA A 284 -8.84 -11.19 -2.23
C ALA A 284 -8.89 -10.71 -0.80
N SER A 285 -10.09 -10.66 -0.24
CA SER A 285 -10.31 -10.33 1.16
C SER A 285 -11.19 -11.37 1.84
N ARG A 286 -11.15 -11.40 3.16
CA ARG A 286 -12.14 -12.11 3.98
C ARG A 286 -12.30 -11.40 5.31
N ARG A 287 -13.42 -11.59 5.99
CA ARG A 287 -13.51 -11.37 7.43
C ARG A 287 -13.12 -12.67 8.13
N THR A 288 -12.12 -12.63 9.01
CA THR A 288 -11.55 -13.85 9.62
C THR A 288 -12.60 -14.67 10.38
N LEU A 289 -13.62 -14.01 10.94
CA LEU A 289 -14.69 -14.66 11.71
C LEU A 289 -15.85 -15.19 10.85
N ASP A 290 -15.91 -14.86 9.56
CA ASP A 290 -16.95 -15.37 8.65
C ASP A 290 -16.55 -16.71 7.99
N GLY A 291 -15.32 -17.18 8.24
CA GLY A 291 -14.81 -18.47 7.79
C GLY A 291 -13.50 -18.38 7.02
N ALA A 292 -13.01 -19.54 6.56
CA ALA A 292 -11.70 -19.64 5.90
C ALA A 292 -11.69 -19.15 4.45
N ALA A 293 -12.87 -19.09 3.81
CA ALA A 293 -13.00 -18.79 2.39
C ALA A 293 -12.69 -17.32 2.08
N TRP A 294 -11.83 -17.12 1.09
CA TRP A 294 -11.43 -15.83 0.55
C TRP A 294 -12.32 -15.44 -0.62
N GLN A 295 -12.71 -14.17 -0.65
CA GLN A 295 -13.47 -13.57 -1.74
C GLN A 295 -12.51 -12.82 -2.67
N PRO A 296 -12.33 -13.25 -3.93
CA PRO A 296 -11.59 -12.47 -4.91
C PRO A 296 -12.17 -11.08 -5.09
N MET A 297 -11.30 -10.10 -5.27
CA MET A 297 -11.68 -8.73 -5.64
C MET A 297 -12.38 -8.70 -7.00
N ASN A 298 -13.18 -7.66 -7.22
CA ASN A 298 -13.93 -7.53 -8.46
C ASN A 298 -13.02 -7.60 -9.71
N GLY A 299 -13.36 -8.51 -10.62
CA GLY A 299 -12.64 -8.72 -11.87
C GLY A 299 -11.37 -9.59 -11.77
N VAL A 300 -10.95 -10.00 -10.57
CA VAL A 300 -9.87 -10.98 -10.41
C VAL A 300 -10.37 -12.37 -10.79
N LEU A 301 -9.62 -13.05 -11.65
CA LEU A 301 -9.89 -14.39 -12.13
C LEU A 301 -8.80 -15.34 -11.61
N LEU A 302 -9.22 -16.50 -11.12
CA LEU A 302 -8.34 -17.57 -10.68
C LEU A 302 -8.49 -18.78 -11.60
N GLU A 303 -7.39 -19.20 -12.21
CA GLU A 303 -7.35 -20.36 -13.11
C GLU A 303 -6.35 -21.39 -12.60
N GLN A 304 -6.79 -22.63 -12.47
CA GLN A 304 -5.93 -23.72 -12.04
C GLN A 304 -5.33 -24.43 -13.26
N THR A 305 -4.00 -24.59 -13.28
CA THR A 305 -3.26 -25.33 -14.30
C THR A 305 -2.36 -26.34 -13.61
N GLY A 306 -2.80 -27.60 -13.52
CA GLY A 306 -2.17 -28.60 -12.65
C GLY A 306 -2.23 -28.15 -11.17
N ASP A 307 -1.09 -28.17 -10.48
CA ASP A 307 -0.99 -27.77 -9.07
C ASP A 307 -0.73 -26.27 -8.86
N THR A 308 -0.71 -25.48 -9.94
CA THR A 308 -0.48 -24.03 -9.88
C THR A 308 -1.76 -23.25 -10.17
N THR A 309 -2.13 -22.38 -9.24
CA THR A 309 -3.19 -21.40 -9.46
C THR A 309 -2.60 -20.12 -10.04
N HIS A 310 -3.24 -19.56 -11.05
CA HIS A 310 -2.83 -18.31 -11.69
C HIS A 310 -3.90 -17.24 -11.50
N ALA A 311 -3.48 -16.05 -11.10
CA ALA A 311 -4.33 -14.87 -11.04
C ALA A 311 -4.21 -14.04 -12.32
N SER A 312 -5.32 -13.51 -12.81
CA SER A 312 -5.37 -12.55 -13.91
C SER A 312 -6.63 -11.67 -13.81
N GLY A 313 -6.85 -10.79 -14.78
CA GLY A 313 -8.03 -9.92 -14.82
C GLY A 313 -7.94 -8.72 -13.87
N GLY A 314 -8.96 -7.88 -13.88
CA GLY A 314 -9.06 -6.69 -13.01
C GLY A 314 -7.79 -5.83 -12.99
N HIS A 315 -7.24 -5.66 -11.79
CA HIS A 315 -6.00 -4.91 -11.55
C HIS A 315 -4.71 -5.74 -11.59
N VAL A 316 -4.80 -7.05 -11.82
CA VAL A 316 -3.61 -7.92 -11.93
C VAL A 316 -2.83 -7.59 -13.20
N GLU A 317 -1.51 -7.50 -13.09
CA GLU A 317 -0.60 -7.27 -14.22
C GLU A 317 -0.33 -8.58 -14.97
N GLY A 318 -1.01 -8.75 -16.12
CA GLY A 318 -0.90 -9.96 -16.92
C GLY A 318 -1.48 -11.21 -16.23
N ARG A 319 -0.75 -12.32 -16.31
CA ARG A 319 -1.10 -13.61 -15.70
C ARG A 319 0.00 -14.01 -14.72
N VAL A 320 -0.32 -14.08 -13.44
CA VAL A 320 0.64 -14.26 -12.35
C VAL A 320 0.45 -15.63 -11.70
N PRO A 321 1.46 -16.51 -11.66
CA PRO A 321 1.40 -17.74 -10.88
C PRO A 321 1.44 -17.43 -9.39
N LEU A 322 0.56 -18.07 -8.61
CA LEU A 322 0.52 -17.94 -7.16
C LEU A 322 1.37 -19.03 -6.51
N ALA A 323 2.11 -18.66 -5.48
CA ALA A 323 3.00 -19.58 -4.76
C ALA A 323 2.25 -20.47 -3.75
N ASP A 324 1.04 -20.09 -3.38
CA ASP A 324 0.24 -20.80 -2.40
C ASP A 324 -0.69 -21.83 -3.04
N LEU A 325 -1.01 -22.86 -2.27
CA LEU A 325 -2.01 -23.85 -2.62
C LEU A 325 -3.41 -23.29 -2.38
N ILE A 326 -4.15 -23.21 -3.47
CA ILE A 326 -5.48 -22.63 -3.50
C ILE A 326 -6.45 -23.70 -4.01
N GLU A 327 -7.52 -23.89 -3.27
CA GLU A 327 -8.66 -24.70 -3.69
C GLU A 327 -9.81 -23.76 -4.06
N THR A 328 -10.21 -23.79 -5.33
CA THR A 328 -11.31 -22.95 -5.82
C THR A 328 -12.67 -23.56 -5.46
N CYS A 329 -13.60 -22.71 -5.01
CA CYS A 329 -14.96 -23.08 -4.67
C CYS A 329 -15.90 -22.80 -5.85
N ALA A 330 -17.02 -23.53 -5.93
CA ALA A 330 -18.00 -23.38 -7.02
C ALA A 330 -18.67 -22.00 -7.09
N ASP A 331 -18.65 -21.24 -5.99
CA ASP A 331 -19.20 -19.88 -5.89
C ASP A 331 -18.17 -18.78 -6.22
N GLY A 332 -16.97 -19.16 -6.69
CA GLY A 332 -15.90 -18.24 -7.04
C GLY A 332 -15.02 -17.80 -5.88
N ARG A 333 -15.31 -18.22 -4.64
CA ARG A 333 -14.38 -18.06 -3.50
C ARG A 333 -13.27 -19.10 -3.56
N PHE A 334 -12.31 -19.03 -2.63
CA PHE A 334 -11.28 -20.06 -2.52
C PHE A 334 -10.81 -20.30 -1.08
N LEU A 335 -10.28 -21.48 -0.81
CA LEU A 335 -9.57 -21.83 0.42
C LEU A 335 -8.06 -21.73 0.20
N LEU A 336 -7.36 -21.20 1.20
CA LEU A 336 -5.89 -21.07 1.20
C LEU A 336 -5.30 -22.14 2.12
N HIS A 337 -4.52 -23.07 1.56
CA HIS A 337 -3.94 -24.21 2.29
C HIS A 337 -2.48 -24.00 2.71
N GLY A 338 -1.93 -22.81 2.47
CA GLY A 338 -0.52 -22.48 2.75
C GLY A 338 0.38 -22.67 1.52
N ARG A 339 1.70 -22.74 1.73
CA ARG A 339 2.68 -22.85 0.63
C ARG A 339 3.04 -24.29 0.33
N HIS A 340 3.36 -24.55 -0.94
CA HIS A 340 3.94 -25.83 -1.40
C HIS A 340 5.15 -26.29 -0.56
N ALA A 341 6.04 -25.35 -0.20
CA ALA A 341 7.25 -25.65 0.57
C ALA A 341 6.97 -26.12 2.02
N ASP A 342 5.86 -25.67 2.62
CA ASP A 342 5.54 -25.98 4.02
C ASP A 342 4.94 -27.39 4.15
N LEU A 343 4.23 -27.88 3.13
CA LEU A 343 3.65 -29.23 3.13
C LEU A 343 4.68 -30.34 2.91
N VAL A 344 5.77 -30.07 2.19
CA VAL A 344 6.89 -31.03 2.05
C VAL A 344 7.60 -31.22 3.40
N ASN A 345 7.71 -30.18 4.23
CA ASN A 345 8.28 -30.29 5.57
C ASN A 345 7.38 -31.05 6.56
N ILE A 346 6.07 -31.05 6.36
CA ILE A 346 5.11 -31.82 7.18
C ILE A 346 5.04 -33.29 6.73
N ALA A 347 5.07 -33.56 5.41
CA ALA A 347 5.03 -34.92 4.87
C ALA A 347 6.39 -35.64 4.86
N GLY A 348 7.49 -34.90 5.02
CA GLY A 348 8.83 -35.42 5.20
C GLY A 348 9.55 -34.65 6.29
N LYS A 349 9.47 -35.11 7.54
CA LYS A 349 10.19 -34.58 8.70
C LYS A 349 11.49 -33.86 8.31
N ARG A 350 11.56 -32.57 8.64
CA ARG A 350 12.74 -31.92 9.22
C ARG A 350 12.27 -30.75 10.08
N THR A 351 12.61 -30.84 11.36
CA THR A 351 12.37 -29.86 12.44
C THR A 351 12.77 -28.45 12.11
#